data_AF-A0A6J3K1Y8-F1
#
_entry.id   AF-A0A6J3K1Y8-F1
#
_cell.length_a   1.000
_cell.length_b   1.000
_cell.length_c   1.000
_cell.angle_alpha   90.00
_cell.angle_beta   90.00
_cell.angle_gamma   90.00
#
_symmetry.space_group_name_H-M   'P 1'
#
loop_
_entity.id
_entity.type
_entity.pdbx_description
1 polymer ?
#
loop_
_entity_poly.entity_id
_entity_poly.type
_entity_poly.pdbx_seq_one_letter_code
_entity_poly.pdbx_strand_id
1 'polypeptide(L)'
;MATNAAKAVLKQGKSVLLICDVQEKFAKVMFEFDKITQNSVKLINALKLLNVPIIVSEQNPKALGKTISQFDISGAKGPFEKTQFSMCIPEISKELSTICAGQKPDSVILIGLETHVCIENTAIDLRQDGYEVHTVADCCTSRTQEDRLLALQRMRDIGCHIATSENVIFKLLADAKHKEFKNIQSLVKTPTQYTNLVPLAKI
;
A
#
# COMPACT_ATOMS: atom_id res chain seq x y z
N MET A 1 9.26 22.51 -5.06
CA MET A 1 8.08 23.11 -4.40
C MET A 1 7.99 22.52 -3.00
N ALA A 2 7.84 23.35 -1.96
CA ALA A 2 7.69 22.85 -0.60
C ALA A 2 6.45 21.94 -0.50
N THR A 3 6.61 20.74 0.04
CA THR A 3 5.50 19.84 0.38
C THR A 3 4.59 20.56 1.36
N ASN A 4 3.40 20.93 0.92
CA ASN A 4 2.42 21.56 1.80
C ASN A 4 2.00 20.52 2.85
N ALA A 5 2.40 20.71 4.10
CA ALA A 5 2.20 19.74 5.19
C ALA A 5 0.73 19.35 5.41
N ALA A 6 -0.22 20.20 5.00
CA ALA A 6 -1.66 19.93 5.02
C ALA A 6 -2.13 18.85 4.01
N LYS A 7 -1.25 18.33 3.15
CA LYS A 7 -1.57 17.29 2.15
C LYS A 7 -1.33 15.84 2.62
N ALA A 8 -0.81 15.61 3.82
CA ALA A 8 -0.56 14.27 4.37
C ALA A 8 -1.81 13.60 5.02
N VAL A 9 -3.02 14.08 4.71
CA VAL A 9 -4.26 13.69 5.39
C VAL A 9 -4.90 12.50 4.68
N LEU A 10 -5.08 11.40 5.39
CA LEU A 10 -5.92 10.28 4.96
C LEU A 10 -7.34 10.46 5.52
N LYS A 11 -8.36 10.22 4.69
CA LYS A 11 -9.77 10.37 5.09
C LYS A 11 -10.60 9.19 4.60
N GLN A 12 -11.47 8.68 5.47
CA GLN A 12 -12.49 7.72 5.06
C GLN A 12 -13.34 8.29 3.92
N GLY A 13 -13.68 7.47 2.94
CA GLY A 13 -14.44 7.88 1.75
C GLY A 13 -13.67 8.74 0.74
N LYS A 14 -12.40 9.09 0.98
CA LYS A 14 -11.52 9.82 0.05
C LYS A 14 -10.15 9.14 -0.16
N SER A 15 -9.97 7.95 0.40
CA SER A 15 -8.75 7.17 0.27
C SER A 15 -9.06 5.80 -0.32
N VAL A 16 -8.11 5.25 -1.07
CA VAL A 16 -8.16 3.90 -1.66
C VAL A 16 -6.86 3.15 -1.34
N LEU A 17 -6.94 1.84 -1.13
CA LEU A 17 -5.78 0.96 -1.05
C LEU A 17 -5.49 0.35 -2.43
N LEU A 18 -4.26 0.50 -2.91
CA LEU A 18 -3.72 -0.26 -4.04
C LEU A 18 -2.77 -1.35 -3.51
N ILE A 19 -3.05 -2.59 -3.91
CA ILE A 19 -2.20 -3.76 -3.64
C ILE A 19 -1.51 -4.15 -4.95
N CYS A 20 -0.20 -3.92 -5.01
CA CYS A 20 0.60 -4.12 -6.21
C CYS A 20 1.31 -5.48 -6.19
N ASP A 21 0.86 -6.41 -7.02
CA ASP A 21 1.63 -7.58 -7.48
C ASP A 21 2.19 -8.49 -6.36
N VAL A 22 1.47 -8.63 -5.24
CA VAL A 22 1.88 -9.52 -4.13
C VAL A 22 1.55 -10.97 -4.45
N GLN A 23 2.34 -11.57 -5.35
CA GLN A 23 2.08 -12.87 -5.94
C GLN A 23 2.94 -14.02 -5.38
N GLU A 24 2.43 -15.24 -5.49
CA GLU A 24 3.01 -16.47 -4.91
C GLU A 24 4.48 -16.70 -5.26
N LYS A 25 4.90 -16.47 -6.51
CA LYS A 25 6.29 -16.77 -6.91
C LYS A 25 7.30 -15.78 -6.36
N PHE A 26 6.87 -14.62 -5.87
CA PHE A 26 7.76 -13.68 -5.19
C PHE A 26 8.13 -14.09 -3.78
N ALA A 27 7.34 -14.96 -3.14
CA ALA A 27 7.49 -15.29 -1.72
C ALA A 27 8.90 -15.76 -1.32
N LYS A 28 9.59 -16.47 -2.22
CA LYS A 28 10.93 -17.04 -1.95
C LYS A 28 12.10 -16.10 -2.26
N VAL A 29 11.85 -15.00 -2.98
CA VAL A 29 12.91 -14.14 -3.53
C VAL A 29 12.87 -12.71 -2.99
N MET A 30 11.81 -12.36 -2.25
CA MET A 30 11.64 -11.04 -1.66
C MET A 30 12.25 -10.96 -0.27
N PHE A 31 12.92 -9.85 0.01
CA PHE A 31 13.51 -9.58 1.32
C PHE A 31 12.42 -9.44 2.38
N GLU A 32 12.53 -10.21 3.48
CA GLU A 32 11.60 -10.18 4.62
C GLU A 32 10.12 -10.41 4.27
N PHE A 33 9.85 -11.19 3.22
CA PHE A 33 8.50 -11.38 2.66
C PHE A 33 7.44 -11.77 3.70
N ASP A 34 7.75 -12.70 4.61
CA ASP A 34 6.79 -13.14 5.63
C ASP A 34 6.41 -12.01 6.58
N LYS A 35 7.37 -11.18 6.98
CA LYS A 35 7.14 -10.02 7.86
C LYS A 35 6.35 -8.94 7.16
N ILE A 36 6.68 -8.67 5.89
CA ILE A 36 5.93 -7.74 5.01
C ILE A 36 4.49 -8.21 4.84
N THR A 37 4.29 -9.51 4.62
CA THR A 37 2.97 -10.14 4.51
C THR A 37 2.17 -9.95 5.79
N GLN A 38 2.74 -10.22 6.97
CA GLN A 38 2.06 -10.04 8.25
C GLN A 38 1.62 -8.58 8.50
N ASN A 39 2.50 -7.61 8.22
CA ASN A 39 2.16 -6.19 8.34
C ASN A 39 1.06 -5.79 7.34
N SER A 40 1.13 -6.32 6.12
CA SER A 40 0.14 -6.03 5.07
C SER A 40 -1.22 -6.63 5.39
N VAL A 41 -1.29 -7.85 5.93
CA VAL A 41 -2.54 -8.48 6.40
C VAL A 41 -3.18 -7.65 7.51
N LYS A 42 -2.38 -7.17 8.48
CA LYS A 42 -2.87 -6.26 9.52
C LYS A 42 -3.50 -5.00 8.91
N LEU A 43 -2.81 -4.38 7.96
CA LEU A 43 -3.30 -3.18 7.27
C LEU A 43 -4.59 -3.47 6.50
N ILE A 44 -4.61 -4.50 5.64
CA ILE A 44 -5.78 -4.86 4.82
C ILE A 44 -7.00 -5.09 5.69
N ASN A 45 -6.86 -5.86 6.78
CA ASN A 45 -7.97 -6.15 7.69
C ASN A 45 -8.49 -4.88 8.39
N ALA A 46 -7.60 -3.99 8.83
CA ALA A 46 -8.00 -2.73 9.42
C ALA A 46 -8.70 -1.80 8.42
N LEU A 47 -8.20 -1.72 7.17
CA LEU A 47 -8.79 -0.90 6.12
C LEU A 47 -10.16 -1.42 5.66
N LYS A 48 -10.38 -2.74 5.70
CA LYS A 48 -11.71 -3.34 5.51
C LYS A 48 -12.71 -2.91 6.58
N LEU A 49 -12.34 -2.94 7.87
CA LEU A 49 -13.20 -2.45 8.96
C LEU A 49 -13.57 -0.97 8.76
N LEU A 50 -12.63 -0.18 8.23
CA LEU A 50 -12.80 1.24 7.94
C LEU A 50 -13.51 1.52 6.60
N ASN A 51 -13.97 0.49 5.89
CA ASN A 51 -14.64 0.58 4.59
C ASN A 51 -13.81 1.34 3.53
N VAL A 52 -12.49 1.20 3.57
CA VAL A 52 -11.61 1.75 2.54
C VAL A 52 -11.64 0.81 1.33
N PRO A 53 -11.97 1.31 0.12
CA PRO A 53 -11.98 0.48 -1.08
C PRO A 53 -10.57 -0.02 -1.42
N ILE A 54 -10.51 -1.20 -2.04
CA ILE A 54 -9.26 -1.89 -2.39
C ILE A 54 -9.26 -2.21 -3.89
N ILE A 55 -8.14 -1.94 -4.55
CA ILE A 55 -7.85 -2.36 -5.92
C ILE A 55 -6.57 -3.21 -5.91
N VAL A 56 -6.57 -4.32 -6.65
CA VAL A 56 -5.47 -5.30 -6.69
C VAL A 56 -4.98 -5.48 -8.12
N SER A 57 -3.67 -5.53 -8.33
CA SER A 57 -3.06 -5.94 -9.62
C SER A 57 -2.24 -7.22 -9.49
N GLU A 58 -2.10 -7.92 -10.62
CA GLU A 58 -1.18 -9.04 -10.78
C GLU A 58 -0.31 -8.82 -12.03
N GLN A 59 1.02 -8.85 -11.85
CA GLN A 59 1.97 -8.81 -12.95
C GLN A 59 2.07 -10.20 -13.57
N ASN A 60 1.75 -10.34 -14.86
CA ASN A 60 1.87 -11.58 -15.63
C ASN A 60 1.57 -12.86 -14.81
N PRO A 61 0.34 -13.05 -14.31
CA PRO A 61 0.04 -14.10 -13.34
C PRO A 61 0.27 -15.53 -13.86
N LYS A 62 0.21 -15.74 -15.18
CA LYS A 62 0.65 -17.00 -15.81
C LYS A 62 2.09 -17.35 -15.46
N ALA A 63 2.97 -16.35 -15.42
CA ALA A 63 4.39 -16.53 -15.10
C ALA A 63 4.68 -16.40 -13.60
N LEU A 64 3.97 -15.54 -12.86
CA LEU A 64 4.30 -15.16 -11.48
C LEU A 64 3.35 -15.72 -10.40
N GLY A 65 2.31 -16.46 -10.80
CA GLY A 65 1.29 -16.97 -9.88
C GLY A 65 0.24 -15.93 -9.55
N LYS A 66 -0.69 -16.28 -8.68
CA LYS A 66 -1.76 -15.39 -8.23
C LYS A 66 -1.34 -14.58 -7.01
N THR A 67 -2.14 -13.61 -6.63
CA THR A 67 -2.06 -12.93 -5.34
C THR A 67 -2.05 -13.97 -4.21
N ILE A 68 -1.18 -13.77 -3.22
CA ILE A 68 -1.03 -14.72 -2.12
C ILE A 68 -2.33 -14.91 -1.32
N SER A 69 -2.59 -16.13 -0.88
CA SER A 69 -3.84 -16.50 -0.18
C SER A 69 -3.98 -15.88 1.22
N GLN A 70 -2.87 -15.40 1.81
CA GLN A 70 -2.88 -14.66 3.08
C GLN A 70 -3.60 -13.31 2.96
N PHE A 71 -3.67 -12.74 1.76
CA PHE A 71 -4.38 -11.48 1.54
C PHE A 71 -5.85 -11.78 1.28
N ASP A 72 -6.70 -11.43 2.24
CA ASP A 72 -8.14 -11.45 2.02
C ASP A 72 -8.53 -10.29 1.08
N ILE A 73 -8.57 -10.58 -0.22
CA ILE A 73 -8.99 -9.65 -1.27
C ILE A 73 -10.49 -9.69 -1.55
N SER A 74 -11.30 -10.35 -0.71
CA SER A 74 -12.76 -10.34 -0.88
C SER A 74 -13.31 -8.91 -0.87
N GLY A 75 -14.17 -8.59 -1.84
CA GLY A 75 -14.73 -7.25 -2.02
C GLY A 75 -13.79 -6.22 -2.68
N ALA A 76 -12.55 -6.59 -3.00
CA ALA A 76 -11.66 -5.73 -3.79
C ALA A 76 -12.07 -5.69 -5.27
N LYS A 77 -11.63 -4.65 -5.98
CA LYS A 77 -11.65 -4.60 -7.44
C LYS A 77 -10.41 -5.28 -7.99
N GLY A 78 -10.60 -6.14 -8.99
CA GLY A 78 -9.56 -6.99 -9.53
C GLY A 78 -9.52 -8.38 -8.86
N PRO A 79 -8.41 -9.13 -8.97
CA PRO A 79 -7.12 -8.68 -9.50
C PRO A 79 -7.16 -8.30 -10.99
N PHE A 80 -6.50 -7.20 -11.34
CA PHE A 80 -6.29 -6.79 -12.73
C PHE A 80 -4.95 -7.32 -13.23
N GLU A 81 -4.99 -8.18 -14.25
CA GLU A 81 -3.76 -8.69 -14.87
C GLU A 81 -3.09 -7.59 -15.69
N LYS A 82 -1.76 -7.46 -15.56
CA LYS A 82 -0.99 -6.48 -16.31
C LYS A 82 0.40 -7.00 -16.72
N THR A 83 0.95 -6.37 -17.74
CA THR A 83 2.36 -6.50 -18.13
C THR A 83 3.14 -5.19 -17.93
N GLN A 84 2.45 -4.05 -17.91
CA GLN A 84 3.01 -2.76 -17.52
C GLN A 84 3.40 -2.78 -16.03
N PHE A 85 4.56 -2.21 -15.70
CA PHE A 85 5.05 -2.19 -14.31
C PHE A 85 4.17 -1.32 -13.40
N SER A 86 3.85 -0.10 -13.82
CA SER A 86 2.88 0.74 -13.12
C SER A 86 1.48 0.11 -13.09
N MET A 87 0.76 0.26 -11.98
CA MET A 87 -0.65 -0.11 -11.85
C MET A 87 -1.59 0.83 -12.63
N CYS A 88 -1.14 2.00 -13.11
CA CYS A 88 -1.97 2.98 -13.80
C CYS A 88 -2.31 2.58 -15.26
N ILE A 89 -2.76 1.34 -15.45
CA ILE A 89 -3.37 0.85 -16.69
C ILE A 89 -4.80 1.38 -16.83
N PRO A 90 -5.38 1.40 -18.05
CA PRO A 90 -6.71 1.95 -18.30
C PRO A 90 -7.82 1.40 -17.37
N GLU A 91 -7.79 0.11 -17.06
CA GLU A 91 -8.78 -0.57 -16.22
C GLU A 91 -8.73 -0.07 -14.77
N ILE A 92 -7.53 0.04 -14.19
CA ILE A 92 -7.34 0.54 -12.83
C ILE A 92 -7.62 2.04 -12.76
N SER A 93 -7.17 2.82 -13.75
CA SER A 93 -7.46 4.26 -13.83
C SER A 93 -8.96 4.54 -13.92
N LYS A 94 -9.70 3.69 -14.63
CA LYS A 94 -11.17 3.75 -14.69
C LYS A 94 -11.80 3.49 -13.32
N GLU A 95 -11.39 2.45 -12.60
CA GLU A 95 -11.90 2.21 -11.24
C GLU A 95 -11.54 3.38 -10.32
N LEU A 96 -10.29 3.85 -10.32
CA LEU A 96 -9.84 4.97 -9.50
C LEU A 96 -10.69 6.23 -9.70
N SER A 97 -11.16 6.51 -10.92
CA SER A 97 -11.98 7.70 -11.19
C SER A 97 -13.32 7.73 -10.44
N THR A 98 -13.81 6.60 -9.94
CA THR A 98 -15.15 6.47 -9.33
C THR A 98 -15.18 5.67 -8.03
N ILE A 99 -14.06 5.10 -7.57
CA ILE A 99 -14.02 4.12 -6.49
C ILE A 99 -14.53 4.66 -5.14
N CYS A 100 -14.42 5.96 -4.90
CA CYS A 100 -14.88 6.62 -3.68
C CYS A 100 -16.30 7.18 -3.86
N ALA A 101 -17.30 6.30 -3.85
CA ALA A 101 -18.72 6.66 -3.99
C ALA A 101 -19.03 7.46 -5.26
N GLY A 102 -18.47 7.05 -6.40
CA GLY A 102 -18.62 7.73 -7.69
C GLY A 102 -17.63 8.87 -7.92
N GLN A 103 -16.64 9.04 -7.04
CA GLN A 103 -15.64 10.10 -7.13
C GLN A 103 -14.21 9.55 -7.14
N LYS A 104 -13.29 10.35 -7.68
CA LYS A 104 -11.84 10.15 -7.60
C LYS A 104 -11.37 10.29 -6.13
N PRO A 105 -10.52 9.40 -5.61
CA PRO A 105 -9.92 9.54 -4.29
C PRO A 105 -8.91 10.69 -4.27
N ASP A 106 -8.79 11.35 -3.12
CA ASP A 106 -7.76 12.37 -2.90
C ASP A 106 -6.41 11.69 -2.61
N SER A 107 -6.44 10.54 -1.92
CA SER A 107 -5.26 9.84 -1.45
C SER A 107 -5.24 8.36 -1.85
N VAL A 108 -4.06 7.86 -2.15
CA VAL A 108 -3.79 6.47 -2.47
C VAL A 108 -2.83 5.90 -1.43
N ILE A 109 -3.23 4.80 -0.80
CA ILE A 109 -2.38 4.00 0.08
C ILE A 109 -1.79 2.90 -0.80
N LEU A 110 -0.46 2.86 -0.92
CA LEU A 110 0.23 1.98 -1.87
C LEU A 110 1.08 0.95 -1.12
N ILE A 111 0.81 -0.34 -1.36
CA ILE A 111 1.55 -1.48 -0.81
C ILE A 111 1.91 -2.48 -1.90
N GLY A 112 2.92 -3.32 -1.64
CA GLY A 112 3.23 -4.48 -2.49
C GLY A 112 4.65 -4.52 -3.05
N LEU A 113 4.81 -5.04 -4.26
CA LEU A 113 6.08 -5.49 -4.83
C LEU A 113 6.21 -5.08 -6.31
N GLU A 114 7.42 -4.94 -6.86
CA GLU A 114 8.66 -4.64 -6.15
C GLU A 114 8.74 -3.14 -5.85
N THR A 115 9.33 -2.76 -4.72
CA THR A 115 9.37 -1.35 -4.25
C THR A 115 10.00 -0.42 -5.28
N HIS A 116 11.06 -0.86 -5.95
CA HIS A 116 11.82 -0.07 -6.93
C HIS A 116 11.35 -0.23 -8.38
N VAL A 117 10.32 -1.06 -8.61
CA VAL A 117 9.79 -1.32 -9.96
C VAL A 117 8.33 -0.92 -10.01
N CYS A 118 7.40 -1.84 -9.73
CA CYS A 118 5.97 -1.60 -9.90
C CYS A 118 5.47 -0.54 -8.92
N ILE A 119 5.93 -0.56 -7.66
CA ILE A 119 5.52 0.43 -6.65
C ILE A 119 6.02 1.82 -7.02
N GLU A 120 7.31 1.98 -7.33
CA GLU A 120 7.88 3.29 -7.66
C GLU A 120 7.28 3.87 -8.95
N ASN A 121 7.14 3.07 -10.02
CA ASN A 121 6.51 3.55 -11.26
C ASN A 121 5.03 3.91 -11.04
N THR A 122 4.30 3.12 -10.24
CA THR A 122 2.91 3.46 -9.87
C THR A 122 2.86 4.76 -9.07
N ALA A 123 3.77 4.96 -8.12
CA ALA A 123 3.83 6.18 -7.34
C ALA A 123 4.12 7.41 -8.22
N ILE A 124 5.03 7.31 -9.18
CA ILE A 124 5.34 8.38 -10.14
C ILE A 124 4.09 8.77 -10.92
N ASP A 125 3.39 7.80 -11.55
CA ASP A 125 2.21 8.07 -12.37
C ASP A 125 1.08 8.69 -11.52
N LEU A 126 0.81 8.14 -10.33
CA LEU A 126 -0.20 8.69 -9.42
C LEU A 126 0.13 10.13 -8.99
N ARG A 127 1.41 10.45 -8.74
CA ARG A 127 1.82 11.81 -8.40
C ARG A 127 1.66 12.77 -9.58
N GLN A 128 1.96 12.33 -10.79
CA GLN A 128 1.71 13.11 -12.01
C GLN A 128 0.22 13.38 -12.21
N ASP A 129 -0.63 12.41 -11.87
CA ASP A 129 -2.10 12.53 -11.92
C ASP A 129 -2.72 13.28 -10.73
N GLY A 130 -1.87 13.85 -9.85
CA GLY A 130 -2.27 14.71 -8.75
C GLY A 130 -2.86 14.01 -7.53
N TYR A 131 -2.70 12.69 -7.41
CA TYR A 131 -3.07 11.96 -6.18
C TYR A 131 -2.05 12.18 -5.08
N GLU A 132 -2.48 12.26 -3.82
CA GLU A 132 -1.57 12.16 -2.67
C GLU A 132 -1.24 10.69 -2.41
N VAL A 133 0.04 10.32 -2.49
CA VAL A 133 0.46 8.92 -2.40
C VAL A 133 1.11 8.65 -1.05
N HIS A 134 0.58 7.65 -0.34
CA HIS A 134 1.10 7.12 0.91
C HIS A 134 1.69 5.74 0.67
N THR A 135 3.00 5.68 0.42
CA THR A 135 3.72 4.41 0.27
C THR A 135 3.99 3.82 1.65
N VAL A 136 3.43 2.65 1.93
CA VAL A 136 3.51 2.02 3.26
C VAL A 136 4.75 1.14 3.32
N ALA A 137 5.85 1.69 3.85
CA ALA A 137 7.19 1.12 3.75
C ALA A 137 7.32 -0.27 4.37
N ASP A 138 6.65 -0.53 5.50
CA ASP A 138 6.63 -1.83 6.18
C ASP A 138 5.68 -2.85 5.53
N CYS A 139 5.04 -2.46 4.42
CA CYS A 139 4.21 -3.30 3.53
C CYS A 139 4.73 -3.29 2.08
N CYS A 140 5.93 -2.76 1.82
CA CYS A 140 6.59 -2.76 0.52
C CYS A 140 7.95 -3.42 0.64
N THR A 141 8.32 -4.30 -0.31
CA THR A 141 9.68 -4.85 -0.36
C THR A 141 10.20 -5.06 -1.78
N SER A 142 11.48 -5.38 -1.89
CA SER A 142 12.18 -5.75 -3.12
C SER A 142 13.07 -6.97 -2.83
N ARG A 143 13.77 -7.49 -3.83
CA ARG A 143 14.75 -8.56 -3.64
C ARG A 143 15.90 -8.18 -2.71
N THR A 144 16.34 -6.92 -2.77
CA THR A 144 17.43 -6.40 -1.93
C THR A 144 16.93 -5.26 -1.04
N GLN A 145 17.62 -5.04 0.08
CA GLN A 145 17.29 -3.93 0.98
C GLN A 145 17.74 -2.59 0.37
N GLU A 146 18.82 -2.59 -0.41
CA GLU A 146 19.35 -1.42 -1.11
C GLU A 146 18.35 -0.89 -2.13
N ASP A 147 17.81 -1.76 -3.01
CA ASP A 147 16.80 -1.36 -4.00
C ASP A 147 15.56 -0.79 -3.30
N ARG A 148 15.10 -1.46 -2.24
CA ARG A 148 13.95 -1.05 -1.45
C ARG A 148 14.15 0.33 -0.83
N LEU A 149 15.26 0.55 -0.11
CA LEU A 149 15.50 1.79 0.62
C LEU A 149 15.74 2.97 -0.33
N LEU A 150 16.48 2.76 -1.42
CA LEU A 150 16.72 3.81 -2.41
C LEU A 150 15.43 4.20 -3.13
N ALA A 151 14.54 3.25 -3.44
CA ALA A 151 13.23 3.55 -4.01
C ALA A 151 12.32 4.32 -3.05
N LEU A 152 12.28 3.95 -1.76
CA LEU A 152 11.56 4.71 -0.75
C LEU A 152 12.08 6.15 -0.62
N GLN A 153 13.39 6.35 -0.75
CA GLN A 153 13.98 7.70 -0.77
C GLN A 153 13.54 8.48 -2.01
N ARG A 154 13.64 7.91 -3.21
CA ARG A 154 13.18 8.57 -4.45
C ARG A 154 11.69 8.91 -4.41
N MET A 155 10.85 8.00 -3.91
CA MET A 155 9.43 8.25 -3.70
C MET A 155 9.18 9.43 -2.75
N ARG A 156 9.97 9.55 -1.67
CA ARG A 156 9.92 10.73 -0.79
C ARG A 156 10.28 12.00 -1.54
N ASP A 157 11.32 11.95 -2.37
CA ASP A 157 11.83 13.11 -3.12
C ASP A 157 10.83 13.62 -4.19
N ILE A 158 9.98 12.74 -4.74
CA ILE A 158 8.87 13.11 -5.64
C ILE A 158 7.57 13.47 -4.89
N GLY A 159 7.63 13.54 -3.55
CA GLY A 159 6.54 14.02 -2.70
C GLY A 159 5.53 12.96 -2.26
N CYS A 160 5.87 11.67 -2.31
CA CYS A 160 5.09 10.64 -1.63
C CYS A 160 5.32 10.70 -0.11
N HIS A 161 4.28 10.39 0.66
CA HIS A 161 4.37 10.20 2.10
C HIS A 161 4.83 8.78 2.40
N ILE A 162 6.05 8.62 2.90
CA ILE A 162 6.54 7.32 3.35
C ILE A 162 5.97 7.04 4.75
N ALA A 163 5.03 6.10 4.83
CA ALA A 163 4.27 5.77 6.04
C ALA A 163 4.58 4.36 6.55
N THR A 164 4.00 4.01 7.70
CA THR A 164 3.93 2.63 8.20
C THR A 164 2.48 2.18 8.34
N SER A 165 2.24 0.87 8.39
CA SER A 165 0.90 0.30 8.46
C SER A 165 0.09 0.86 9.63
N GLU A 166 0.64 0.88 10.84
CA GLU A 166 -0.05 1.47 12.00
C GLU A 166 -0.23 2.99 11.90
N ASN A 167 0.71 3.71 11.26
CA ASN A 167 0.52 5.14 10.97
C ASN A 167 -0.71 5.38 10.08
N VAL A 168 -0.89 4.58 9.03
CA VAL A 168 -2.03 4.66 8.12
C VAL A 168 -3.34 4.32 8.85
N ILE A 169 -3.34 3.22 9.61
CA ILE A 169 -4.52 2.76 10.36
C ILE A 169 -5.03 3.87 11.29
N PHE A 170 -4.15 4.42 12.13
CA PHE A 170 -4.56 5.43 13.12
C PHE A 170 -4.88 6.79 12.50
N LYS A 171 -4.26 7.17 11.38
CA LYS A 171 -4.65 8.37 10.62
C LYS A 171 -6.08 8.29 10.11
N LEU A 172 -6.49 7.14 9.58
CA LEU A 172 -7.86 6.94 9.08
C LEU A 172 -8.88 6.75 10.21
N LEU A 173 -8.46 6.19 11.34
CA LEU A 173 -9.33 6.00 12.51
C LEU A 173 -9.66 7.34 13.18
N ALA A 174 -8.68 8.25 13.24
CA ALA A 174 -8.73 9.63 13.74
C ALA A 174 -9.08 9.82 15.24
N ASP A 175 -10.01 9.05 15.81
CA ASP A 175 -10.49 9.18 17.19
C ASP A 175 -10.64 7.82 17.87
N ALA A 176 -10.24 7.71 19.13
CA ALA A 176 -10.45 6.52 19.96
C ALA A 176 -11.93 6.23 20.27
N LYS A 177 -12.82 7.22 20.06
CA LYS A 177 -14.28 7.07 20.15
C LYS A 177 -14.91 6.48 18.88
N HIS A 178 -14.14 6.26 17.82
CA HIS A 178 -14.66 5.68 16.58
C HIS A 178 -15.25 4.27 16.82
N LYS A 179 -16.37 3.95 16.16
CA LYS A 179 -17.10 2.69 16.36
C LYS A 179 -16.22 1.44 16.18
N GLU A 180 -15.27 1.49 15.23
CA GLU A 180 -14.34 0.40 14.94
C GLU A 180 -13.09 0.36 15.84
N PHE A 181 -12.92 1.32 16.77
CA PHE A 181 -11.68 1.42 17.56
C PHE A 181 -11.35 0.13 18.30
N LYS A 182 -12.32 -0.54 18.93
CA LYS A 182 -12.09 -1.80 19.66
C LYS A 182 -11.65 -2.93 18.72
N ASN A 183 -12.24 -3.02 17.54
CA ASN A 183 -11.89 -4.02 16.53
C ASN A 183 -10.46 -3.77 16.01
N ILE A 184 -10.14 -2.52 15.68
CA ILE A 184 -8.79 -2.14 15.23
C ILE A 184 -7.76 -2.32 16.34
N GLN A 185 -8.08 -1.97 17.59
CA GLN A 185 -7.20 -2.16 18.74
C GLN A 185 -6.79 -3.62 18.86
N SER A 186 -7.70 -4.57 18.61
CA SER A 186 -7.38 -6.00 18.62
C SER A 186 -6.33 -6.41 17.57
N LEU A 187 -6.30 -5.77 16.41
CA LEU A 187 -5.36 -6.03 15.32
C LEU A 187 -3.96 -5.47 15.60
N VAL A 188 -3.88 -4.36 16.34
CA VAL A 188 -2.63 -3.65 16.66
C VAL A 188 -2.07 -3.98 18.05
N LYS A 189 -2.70 -4.90 18.79
CA LYS A 189 -2.15 -5.42 20.06
C LYS A 189 -0.77 -6.01 19.88
N THR A 190 -0.58 -6.76 18.81
CA THR A 190 0.74 -7.22 18.38
C THR A 190 1.37 -6.10 17.56
N PRO A 191 2.56 -5.57 17.91
CA PRO A 191 3.26 -4.56 17.12
C PRO A 191 3.54 -5.03 15.69
N THR A 192 3.76 -4.09 14.77
CA THR A 192 4.24 -4.44 13.43
C THR A 192 5.60 -5.13 13.48
N GLN A 193 5.81 -6.06 12.56
CA GLN A 193 7.07 -6.79 12.43
C GLN A 193 8.16 -5.84 11.94
N TYR A 194 9.33 -5.94 12.55
CA TYR A 194 10.52 -5.20 12.14
C TYR A 194 11.05 -5.71 10.80
N THR A 195 11.13 -4.82 9.80
CA THR A 195 11.50 -5.15 8.41
C THR A 195 12.79 -4.48 7.97
N ASN A 196 13.72 -4.17 8.89
CA ASN A 196 15.02 -3.54 8.60
C ASN A 196 14.97 -2.13 7.98
N LEU A 197 13.86 -1.40 8.15
CA LEU A 197 13.74 -0.01 7.69
C LEU A 197 14.59 0.99 8.48
N VAL A 198 14.99 0.63 9.70
CA VAL A 198 15.86 1.40 10.58
C VAL A 198 16.98 0.47 11.04
N PRO A 199 18.26 0.88 11.04
CA PRO A 199 19.35 0.03 11.50
C PRO A 199 19.13 -0.46 12.93
N LEU A 200 19.45 -1.74 13.21
CA LEU A 200 19.34 -2.33 14.57
C LEU A 200 20.11 -1.53 15.63
N ALA A 201 21.26 -0.93 15.26
CA ALA A 201 22.03 -0.08 16.17
C ALA A 201 21.31 1.21 16.62
N LYS A 202 20.14 1.51 16.05
CA LYS A 202 19.32 2.69 16.36
C LYS A 202 17.98 2.34 17.04
N ILE A 203 17.77 1.08 17.43
CA ILE A 203 16.54 0.56 18.08
C ILE A 203 16.94 -0.07 19.41
#